data_AF-A0A9W6C8W7-F1
#
_entry.id   AF-A0A9W6C8W7-F1
#
_cell.length_a   1.000
_cell.length_b   1.000
_cell.length_c   1.000
_cell.angle_alpha   90.00
_cell.angle_beta   90.00
_cell.angle_gamma   90.00
#
_symmetry.space_group_name_H-M   'P 1'
#
loop_
_entity.id
_entity.type
_entity.pdbx_description
1 polymer ?
#
loop_
_entity_poly.entity_id
_entity_poly.type
_entity_poly.pdbx_seq_one_letter_code
_entity_poly.pdbx_strand_id
1 'polypeptide(L)'
;MGMQMRKLINIDDLSVIYDELHRCGVLEEYQTAEFHKQAKDYVKQAKKIVEGDYQIEKDEEGYYETEISCVRKVAQKQFRCYGIKGHIADPPDGENAKSDWLFYRIDQFPPLEAGDRVRFKTSKSKINAFPDLGRARNIYPDDLMKPD
;
A
#
# COMPACT_ATOMS: atom_id res chain seq x y z
N MET A 1 16.90 32.33 -4.41
CA MET A 1 16.44 31.27 -3.49
C MET A 1 16.16 30.03 -4.33
N GLY A 2 16.77 28.90 -4.00
CA GLY A 2 16.50 27.62 -4.69
C GLY A 2 15.27 26.95 -4.08
N MET A 3 14.48 26.27 -4.90
CA MET A 3 13.32 25.50 -4.45
C MET A 3 13.82 24.26 -3.68
N GLN A 4 13.52 24.15 -2.39
CA GLN A 4 13.90 23.01 -1.55
C GLN A 4 12.76 21.99 -1.50
N MET A 5 13.00 20.75 -1.92
CA MET A 5 12.02 19.67 -1.74
C MET A 5 11.98 19.21 -0.28
N ARG A 6 10.78 19.23 0.31
CA ARG A 6 10.48 18.80 1.69
C ARG A 6 9.86 17.41 1.67
N LYS A 7 10.30 16.50 2.56
CA LYS A 7 9.79 15.12 2.60
C LYS A 7 8.61 15.00 3.58
N LEU A 8 7.51 14.41 3.12
CA LEU A 8 6.32 14.14 3.96
C LEU A 8 6.58 13.19 5.13
N ILE A 9 7.63 12.37 5.04
CA ILE A 9 8.04 11.40 6.09
C ILE A 9 9.04 11.97 7.10
N ASN A 10 9.34 13.26 7.02
CA ASN A 10 10.31 13.93 7.88
C ASN A 10 9.63 15.02 8.70
N ILE A 11 9.66 14.88 10.02
CA ILE A 11 9.01 15.83 10.94
C ILE A 11 9.70 17.21 10.91
N ASP A 12 11.01 17.26 10.66
CA ASP A 12 11.75 18.52 10.59
C ASP A 12 11.33 19.32 9.35
N ASP A 13 11.12 18.63 8.22
CA ASP A 13 10.62 19.26 6.99
C ASP A 13 9.19 19.79 7.16
N LEU A 14 8.33 19.06 7.87
CA LEU A 14 6.97 19.52 8.19
C LEU A 14 6.98 20.72 9.14
N SER A 15 7.89 20.74 10.11
CA SER A 15 8.03 21.86 11.05
C SER A 15 8.48 23.14 10.34
N VAL A 16 9.34 23.03 9.33
CA VAL A 16 9.71 24.19 8.49
C VAL A 16 8.53 24.71 7.68
N ILE A 17 7.70 23.82 7.12
CA ILE A 17 6.48 24.24 6.40
C ILE A 17 5.53 24.97 7.35
N TYR A 18 5.35 24.47 8.58
CA TYR A 18 4.52 25.12 9.60
C TYR A 18 4.99 26.55 9.92
N ASP A 19 6.30 26.72 10.13
CA ASP A 19 6.89 28.04 10.35
C ASP A 19 6.73 28.97 9.15
N GLU A 20 6.88 28.46 7.93
CA GLU A 20 6.70 29.22 6.68
C GLU A 20 5.24 29.68 6.51
N LEU A 21 4.27 28.80 6.78
CA LEU A 21 2.84 29.15 6.73
C LEU A 21 2.48 30.26 7.73
N HIS A 22 3.07 30.24 8.92
CA HIS A 22 2.91 31.32 9.89
C HIS A 22 3.58 32.62 9.41
N ARG A 23 4.82 32.55 8.92
CA ARG A 23 5.55 33.74 8.41
C ARG A 23 4.83 34.41 7.23
N CYS A 24 4.16 33.62 6.39
CA CYS A 24 3.38 34.12 5.26
C CYS A 24 1.96 34.56 5.64
N GLY A 25 1.59 34.52 6.92
CA GLY A 25 0.29 34.96 7.42
C GLY A 25 -0.88 34.05 7.08
N VAL A 26 -0.61 32.80 6.66
CA VAL A 26 -1.65 31.78 6.41
C VAL A 26 -2.15 31.18 7.72
N LEU A 27 -1.26 31.04 8.69
CA LEU A 27 -1.55 30.61 10.05
C LEU A 27 -1.47 31.81 10.99
N GLU A 28 -2.58 32.15 11.64
CA GLU A 28 -2.68 33.29 12.56
C GLU A 28 -2.30 32.95 14.01
N GLU A 29 -2.43 31.68 14.42
CA GLU A 29 -2.15 31.22 15.79
C GLU A 29 -1.01 30.20 15.87
N TYR A 30 -0.19 30.32 16.92
CA TYR A 30 0.81 29.31 17.28
C TYR A 30 0.18 28.15 18.05
N GLN A 31 -0.04 27.04 17.36
CA GLN A 31 -0.52 25.77 17.91
C GLN A 31 0.57 24.68 17.82
N THR A 32 1.83 25.04 18.13
CA THR A 32 3.02 24.19 17.95
C THR A 32 2.91 22.82 18.64
N ALA A 33 2.31 22.76 19.84
CA ALA A 33 2.14 21.51 20.57
C ALA A 33 1.16 20.55 19.88
N GLU A 34 0.05 21.09 19.38
CA GLU A 34 -0.95 20.31 18.64
C GLU A 34 -0.41 19.87 17.28
N PHE A 35 0.26 20.78 16.57
CA PHE A 35 0.95 20.47 15.32
C PHE A 35 1.95 19.32 15.50
N HIS A 36 2.84 19.37 16.50
CA HIS A 36 3.81 18.29 16.72
C HIS A 36 3.15 16.95 17.05
N LYS A 37 2.02 16.96 17.77
CA LYS A 37 1.26 15.75 18.05
C LYS A 37 0.72 15.14 16.75
N GLN A 38 0.01 15.94 15.95
CA GLN A 38 -0.59 15.47 14.70
C GLN A 38 0.48 15.10 13.64
N ALA A 39 1.57 15.85 13.55
CA ALA A 39 2.66 15.60 12.61
C ALA A 39 3.36 14.27 12.86
N LYS A 40 3.50 13.83 14.12
CA LYS A 40 4.05 12.50 14.45
C LYS A 40 3.16 11.38 13.92
N ASP A 41 1.85 11.50 14.13
CA ASP A 41 0.88 10.52 13.65
C ASP A 41 0.83 10.50 12.12
N TYR A 42 0.85 11.68 11.49
CA TYR A 42 0.94 11.83 10.04
C TYR A 42 2.20 11.18 9.47
N VAL A 43 3.39 11.49 10.00
CA VAL A 43 4.66 10.89 9.53
C VAL A 43 4.63 9.37 9.66
N LYS A 44 4.06 8.84 10.75
CA LYS A 44 3.91 7.40 10.93
C LYS A 44 3.03 6.77 9.85
N GLN A 45 1.93 7.42 9.47
CA GLN A 45 1.06 6.95 8.39
C GLN A 45 1.71 7.12 7.01
N ALA A 46 2.34 8.26 6.76
CA ALA A 46 3.06 8.55 5.53
C ALA A 46 4.21 7.57 5.28
N LYS A 47 4.93 7.17 6.34
CA LYS A 47 5.96 6.12 6.24
C LYS A 47 5.38 4.79 5.79
N LYS A 48 4.26 4.35 6.36
CA LYS A 48 3.58 3.11 5.90
C LYS A 48 3.18 3.19 4.42
N ILE A 49 2.76 4.35 3.94
CA ILE A 49 2.42 4.54 2.53
C ILE A 49 3.68 4.48 1.65
N VAL A 50 4.74 5.19 2.04
CA VAL A 50 6.02 5.22 1.29
C VAL A 50 6.73 3.87 1.31
N GLU A 51 6.66 3.14 2.42
CA GLU A 51 7.29 1.83 2.63
C GLU A 51 6.41 0.68 2.10
N GLY A 52 5.16 0.95 1.72
CA GLY A 52 4.23 -0.06 1.19
C GLY A 52 3.58 -0.96 2.24
N ASP A 53 3.68 -0.62 3.53
CA ASP A 53 3.17 -1.33 4.70
C ASP A 53 1.77 -0.86 5.15
N TYR A 54 1.01 -0.20 4.26
CA TYR A 54 -0.37 0.20 4.56
C TYR A 54 -1.35 -0.98 4.43
N GLN A 55 -2.44 -0.92 5.19
CA GLN A 55 -3.50 -1.93 5.13
C GLN A 55 -4.58 -1.50 4.13
N ILE A 56 -5.08 -2.46 3.36
CA ILE A 56 -6.17 -2.31 2.41
C ILE A 56 -7.43 -2.86 3.08
N GLU A 57 -8.34 -1.97 3.42
CA GLU A 57 -9.64 -2.32 3.98
C GLU A 57 -10.58 -2.84 2.88
N LYS A 58 -11.58 -3.64 3.28
CA LYS A 58 -12.68 -3.98 2.39
C LYS A 58 -13.62 -2.79 2.23
N ASP A 59 -14.15 -2.63 1.03
CA ASP A 59 -15.33 -1.80 0.81
C ASP A 59 -16.62 -2.49 1.31
N GLU A 60 -17.74 -1.79 1.22
CA GLU A 60 -19.07 -2.27 1.67
C GLU A 60 -19.52 -3.54 0.93
N GLU A 61 -19.03 -3.74 -0.29
CA GLU A 61 -19.32 -4.93 -1.10
C GLU A 61 -18.35 -6.08 -0.80
N GLY A 62 -17.32 -5.86 0.01
CA GLY A 62 -16.31 -6.83 0.43
C GLY A 62 -15.09 -6.93 -0.48
N TYR A 63 -14.87 -5.97 -1.39
CA TYR A 63 -13.68 -5.94 -2.24
C TYR A 63 -12.53 -5.17 -1.60
N TYR A 64 -11.32 -5.58 -1.94
CA TYR A 64 -10.10 -4.81 -1.74
C TYR A 64 -9.74 -4.08 -3.03
N GLU A 65 -9.24 -2.85 -2.91
CA GLU A 65 -8.71 -2.07 -4.04
C GLU A 65 -7.24 -1.72 -3.82
N THR A 66 -6.41 -2.00 -4.82
CA THR A 66 -4.96 -1.72 -4.77
C THR A 66 -4.36 -1.58 -6.16
N GLU A 67 -3.06 -1.30 -6.21
CA GLU A 67 -2.27 -1.27 -7.43
C GLU A 67 -1.32 -2.46 -7.49
N ILE A 68 -1.12 -3.01 -8.69
CA ILE A 68 -0.10 -4.02 -8.94
C ILE A 68 1.27 -3.38 -8.87
N SER A 69 2.09 -3.82 -7.91
CA SER A 69 3.44 -3.31 -7.72
C SER A 69 4.42 -3.91 -8.72
N CYS A 70 4.28 -5.19 -9.05
CA CYS A 70 5.18 -5.90 -9.97
C CYS A 70 4.58 -7.21 -10.50
N VAL A 71 5.15 -7.69 -11.61
CA VAL A 71 4.85 -9.01 -12.19
C VAL A 71 5.98 -9.98 -11.86
N ARG A 72 5.65 -11.13 -11.25
CA ARG A 72 6.64 -12.18 -10.94
C ARG A 72 6.48 -13.36 -11.88
N LYS A 73 7.58 -13.71 -12.56
CA LYS A 73 7.65 -14.93 -13.37
C LYS A 73 7.74 -16.14 -12.44
N VAL A 74 6.83 -17.10 -12.63
CA VAL A 74 6.81 -18.37 -11.91
C VAL A 74 7.22 -19.51 -12.84
N ALA A 75 7.86 -20.54 -12.31
CA ALA A 75 8.34 -21.69 -13.10
C ALA A 75 7.17 -22.43 -13.79
N GLN A 76 6.01 -22.48 -13.13
CA GLN A 76 4.81 -23.13 -13.61
C GLN A 76 4.03 -22.17 -14.51
N LYS A 77 4.21 -22.32 -15.84
CA LYS A 77 3.67 -21.39 -16.84
C LYS A 77 2.13 -21.29 -16.87
N GLN A 78 1.42 -22.21 -16.23
CA GLN A 78 -0.04 -22.15 -16.11
C GLN A 78 -0.53 -21.17 -15.03
N PHE A 79 0.37 -20.56 -14.26
CA PHE A 79 0.02 -19.60 -13.21
C PHE A 79 0.55 -18.20 -13.51
N ARG A 80 -0.16 -17.21 -12.98
CA ARG A 80 0.21 -15.80 -12.94
C ARG A 80 0.44 -15.40 -11.49
N CYS A 81 1.39 -14.50 -11.26
CA CYS A 81 1.77 -14.03 -9.93
C CYS A 81 2.09 -12.54 -9.97
N TYR A 82 1.37 -11.75 -9.18
CA TYR A 82 1.44 -10.30 -9.18
C TYR A 82 1.58 -9.79 -7.75
N GLY A 83 2.58 -8.96 -7.49
CA GLY A 83 2.70 -8.28 -6.20
C GLY A 83 1.69 -7.15 -6.14
N ILE A 84 1.08 -6.93 -4.98
CA ILE A 84 0.22 -5.76 -4.73
C ILE A 84 0.93 -4.75 -3.82
N LYS A 85 0.52 -3.48 -3.87
CA LYS A 85 0.93 -2.49 -2.86
C LYS A 85 0.09 -2.66 -1.60
N GLY A 86 0.70 -2.54 -0.42
CA GLY A 86 -0.01 -2.74 0.85
C GLY A 86 -0.30 -4.21 1.16
N HIS A 87 -1.03 -4.42 2.25
CA HIS A 87 -1.50 -5.71 2.73
C HIS A 87 -3.01 -5.68 2.92
N ILE A 88 -3.71 -6.78 2.66
CA ILE A 88 -5.13 -6.84 2.99
C ILE A 88 -5.32 -6.84 4.52
N ALA A 89 -6.25 -6.00 5.01
CA ALA A 89 -6.51 -5.82 6.45
C ALA A 89 -7.01 -7.10 7.13
N ASP A 90 -7.88 -7.84 6.44
CA ASP A 90 -8.53 -9.05 6.95
C ASP A 90 -8.19 -10.29 6.12
N PRO A 91 -6.94 -10.79 6.14
CA PRO A 91 -6.56 -11.94 5.34
C PRO A 91 -7.30 -13.21 5.80
N PRO A 92 -7.83 -14.03 4.88
CA PRO A 92 -8.49 -15.30 5.24
C PRO A 92 -7.62 -16.28 6.04
N ASP A 93 -6.29 -16.21 5.90
CA ASP A 93 -5.35 -17.02 6.68
C ASP A 93 -5.12 -16.53 8.12
N GLY A 94 -5.52 -15.29 8.46
CA GLY A 94 -5.36 -14.71 9.79
C GLY A 94 -3.92 -14.49 10.25
N GLU A 95 -2.93 -14.63 9.37
CA GLU A 95 -1.51 -14.48 9.71
C GLU A 95 -0.93 -13.15 9.19
N ASN A 96 0.32 -12.83 9.52
CA ASN A 96 1.05 -11.68 8.95
C ASN A 96 2.08 -12.16 7.92
N ALA A 97 2.14 -11.47 6.77
CA ALA A 97 3.09 -11.72 5.69
C ALA A 97 3.99 -10.51 5.45
N LYS A 98 5.14 -10.74 4.82
CA LYS A 98 6.07 -9.68 4.36
C LYS A 98 5.62 -8.99 3.07
N SER A 99 4.79 -9.67 2.27
CA SER A 99 4.24 -9.13 1.03
C SER A 99 3.02 -9.96 0.60
N ASP A 100 2.11 -9.32 -0.10
CA ASP A 100 0.88 -9.92 -0.61
C ASP A 100 0.92 -10.04 -2.13
N TRP A 101 0.46 -11.18 -2.65
CA TRP A 101 0.59 -11.53 -4.06
C TRP A 101 -0.70 -12.16 -4.59
N LEU A 102 -1.29 -11.59 -5.63
CA LEU A 102 -2.36 -12.25 -6.37
C LEU A 102 -1.77 -13.43 -7.15
N PHE A 103 -2.32 -14.62 -6.95
CA PHE A 103 -1.83 -15.84 -7.58
C PHE A 103 -3.01 -16.67 -8.11
N TYR A 104 -3.05 -16.85 -9.42
CA TYR A 104 -4.17 -17.51 -10.11
C TYR A 104 -3.74 -18.15 -11.44
N ARG A 105 -4.58 -19.03 -12.00
CA ARG A 105 -4.28 -19.68 -13.29
C ARG A 105 -4.50 -18.73 -14.46
N ILE A 106 -3.75 -18.95 -15.55
CA ILE A 106 -3.76 -18.05 -16.72
C ILE A 106 -5.13 -17.90 -17.40
N ASP A 107 -6.03 -18.85 -17.21
CA ASP A 107 -7.37 -18.94 -17.78
C ASP A 107 -8.48 -18.40 -16.87
N GLN A 108 -8.16 -18.00 -15.63
CA GLN A 108 -9.15 -17.49 -14.67
C GLN A 108 -9.44 -16.01 -14.87
N PHE A 109 -8.41 -15.19 -15.06
CA PHE A 109 -8.54 -13.74 -15.21
C PHE A 109 -7.54 -13.19 -16.25
N PRO A 110 -7.82 -12.01 -16.80
CA PRO A 110 -6.91 -11.33 -17.74
C PRO A 110 -5.49 -11.12 -17.17
N PRO A 111 -4.49 -10.94 -18.06
CA PRO A 111 -3.17 -10.45 -17.65
C PRO A 111 -3.27 -9.08 -16.98
N LEU A 112 -2.44 -8.89 -15.94
CA LEU A 112 -2.19 -7.61 -15.29
C LEU A 112 -0.74 -7.16 -15.53
N GLU A 113 -0.52 -5.86 -15.39
CA GLU A 113 0.78 -5.20 -15.49
C GLU A 113 1.07 -4.35 -14.25
N ALA A 114 2.34 -4.01 -14.02
CA ALA A 114 2.70 -3.11 -12.94
C ALA A 114 2.09 -1.72 -13.19
N GLY A 115 1.49 -1.12 -12.16
CA GLY A 115 0.74 0.14 -12.26
C GLY A 115 -0.75 -0.05 -12.48
N ASP A 116 -1.22 -1.26 -12.82
CA ASP A 116 -2.66 -1.52 -12.94
C ASP A 116 -3.36 -1.38 -11.59
N ARG A 117 -4.47 -0.64 -11.58
CA ARG A 117 -5.41 -0.68 -10.46
C ARG A 117 -6.29 -1.91 -10.59
N VAL A 118 -6.52 -2.57 -9.46
CA VAL A 118 -7.33 -3.78 -9.40
C VAL A 118 -8.25 -3.75 -8.20
N ARG A 119 -9.44 -4.31 -8.40
CA ARG A 119 -10.45 -4.55 -7.36
C ARG A 119 -10.71 -6.05 -7.28
N PHE A 120 -10.56 -6.65 -6.09
CA PHE A 120 -10.63 -8.11 -5.96
C PHE A 120 -11.30 -8.58 -4.66
N LYS A 121 -11.87 -9.78 -4.71
CA LYS A 121 -12.41 -10.51 -3.57
C LYS A 121 -11.60 -11.78 -3.34
N THR A 122 -11.49 -12.18 -2.08
CA THR A 122 -10.86 -13.45 -1.74
C THR A 122 -11.48 -14.07 -0.49
N SER A 123 -11.73 -15.36 -0.56
CA SER A 123 -12.10 -16.25 0.54
C SER A 123 -10.93 -17.12 0.98
N LYS A 124 -9.80 -17.09 0.27
CA LYS A 124 -8.66 -17.98 0.47
C LYS A 124 -7.35 -17.23 0.27
N SER A 125 -6.48 -17.34 1.27
CA SER A 125 -5.09 -16.96 1.16
C SER A 125 -4.21 -18.01 1.82
N LYS A 126 -2.91 -17.97 1.51
CA LYS A 126 -1.93 -18.86 2.12
C LYS A 126 -0.57 -18.19 2.19
N ILE A 127 0.04 -18.17 3.37
CA ILE A 127 1.44 -17.80 3.53
C ILE A 127 2.35 -18.95 3.10
N ASN A 128 3.34 -18.63 2.28
CA ASN A 128 4.42 -19.54 1.90
C ASN A 128 5.77 -18.85 2.10
N ALA A 129 6.81 -19.64 2.34
CA ALA A 129 8.18 -19.14 2.41
C ALA A 129 8.85 -19.32 1.04
N PHE A 130 9.36 -18.22 0.48
CA PHE A 130 10.13 -18.22 -0.76
C PHE A 130 11.54 -17.67 -0.49
N PRO A 131 12.59 -18.21 -1.15
CA PRO A 131 13.96 -17.71 -0.97
C PRO A 131 14.14 -16.23 -1.31
N ASP A 132 13.43 -15.74 -2.33
CA ASP A 132 13.48 -14.36 -2.85
C ASP A 132 12.54 -13.39 -2.12
N LEU A 133 11.36 -13.87 -1.68
CA LEU A 133 10.31 -13.01 -1.09
C LEU A 133 10.18 -13.13 0.44
N GLY A 134 10.83 -14.11 1.06
CA GLY A 134 10.58 -14.48 2.44
C GLY A 134 9.17 -15.04 2.65
N ARG A 135 8.53 -14.73 3.79
CA ARG A 135 7.15 -15.14 4.09
C ARG A 135 6.17 -14.27 3.29
N ALA A 136 5.76 -14.73 2.12
CA ALA A 136 4.81 -14.01 1.26
C ALA A 136 3.44 -14.69 1.27
N ARG A 137 2.37 -13.89 1.21
CA ARG A 137 0.99 -14.37 1.12
C ARG A 137 0.59 -14.50 -0.35
N ASN A 138 0.18 -15.70 -0.72
CA ASN A 138 -0.58 -15.91 -1.94
C ASN A 138 -2.05 -15.63 -1.64
N ILE A 139 -2.64 -14.71 -2.38
CA ILE A 139 -4.06 -14.39 -2.40
C ILE A 139 -4.65 -15.08 -3.62
N TYR A 140 -5.70 -15.87 -3.42
CA TYR A 140 -6.42 -16.55 -4.50
C TYR A 140 -7.72 -15.79 -4.74
N PRO A 141 -7.84 -14.98 -5.81
CA PRO A 141 -9.02 -14.18 -6.04
C PRO A 141 -10.21 -15.07 -6.41
N ASP A 142 -11.35 -14.84 -5.78
CA ASP A 142 -12.64 -15.40 -6.20
C ASP A 142 -13.25 -14.55 -7.32
N ASP A 143 -12.98 -13.24 -7.27
CA ASP A 143 -13.33 -12.26 -8.29
C ASP A 143 -12.22 -11.22 -8.40
N LEU A 144 -11.98 -10.72 -9.61
CA LEU A 144 -10.92 -9.78 -9.94
C LEU A 144 -11.32 -8.93 -11.14
N MET A 145 -11.33 -7.63 -10.92
CA MET A 145 -11.65 -6.61 -11.91
C MET A 145 -10.49 -5.64 -12.05
N LYS A 146 -10.29 -5.15 -13.28
CA LYS A 146 -9.43 -4.02 -13.59
C LYS A 146 -10.34 -2.82 -13.88
N PRO A 147 -10.60 -1.93 -12.91
CA PRO A 147 -11.34 -0.70 -13.17
C PRO A 147 -10.61 0.16 -14.21
N ASP A 148 -11.38 0.83 -15.06
CA ASP A 148 -10.90 1.72 -16.13
C ASP A 148 -10.12 2.94 -15.59
#